data_AF-A0A174C7U2-F1
#
_entry.id   AF-A0A174C7U2-F1
#
_cell.length_a   1.000
_cell.length_b   1.000
_cell.length_c   1.000
_cell.angle_alpha   90.00
_cell.angle_beta   90.00
_cell.angle_gamma   90.00
#
_symmetry.space_group_name_H-M   'P 1'
#
loop_
_entity.id
_entity.type
_entity.pdbx_description
1 polymer ?
#
loop_
_entity_poly.entity_id
_entity_poly.type
_entity_poly.pdbx_seq_one_letter_code
_entity_poly.pdbx_strand_id
1 'polypeptide(L)'
;MQMAYQLNWKERSLSYLCRVFDQLSHGHLYGDIKPAIHIGFLNFDPVSSEHPEFYSSYRLLNEKTYIPYSDKFILRVVNLRQIDSATDEDRANRIDYWARLFTATTWEEIKMLAKNNEFIASASQSLYESNADEITREKCRARENYICLERTLAEQENRLAEQEAALATKDAALADKDKIIENLKKQLAEIQSANN
;
A
#
# COMPACT_ATOMS: atom_id res chain seq x y z
N MET A 1 7.44 -9.12 2.64
CA MET A 1 7.11 -9.00 1.21
C MET A 1 6.53 -7.62 0.97
N GLN A 2 6.91 -6.92 -0.09
CA GLN A 2 6.38 -5.60 -0.39
C GLN A 2 5.85 -5.54 -1.83
N MET A 3 4.52 -5.39 -1.95
CA MET A 3 3.79 -5.44 -3.22
C MET A 3 3.68 -4.08 -3.91
N ALA A 4 3.54 -3.00 -3.13
CA ALA A 4 3.52 -1.63 -3.63
C ALA A 4 4.87 -0.95 -3.39
N TYR A 5 5.31 -0.12 -4.32
CA TYR A 5 6.47 0.73 -4.08
C TYR A 5 6.17 1.67 -2.92
N GLN A 6 6.97 1.57 -1.86
CA GLN A 6 7.01 2.52 -0.76
C GLN A 6 8.40 3.14 -0.83
N LEU A 7 8.46 4.47 -0.81
CA LEU A 7 9.70 5.24 -0.91
C LEU A 7 10.76 4.74 0.09
N ASN A 8 12.03 4.91 -0.29
CA ASN A 8 13.20 4.66 0.56
C ASN A 8 13.37 3.19 0.99
N TRP A 9 13.10 2.24 0.08
CA TRP A 9 13.29 0.82 0.34
C TRP A 9 14.71 0.49 0.82
N LYS A 10 15.74 1.10 0.22
CA LYS A 10 17.15 0.87 0.59
C LYS A 10 17.39 1.17 2.06
N GLU A 11 17.02 2.37 2.51
CA GLU A 11 17.19 2.85 3.88
C GLU A 11 16.40 2.00 4.87
N ARG A 12 15.17 1.62 4.51
CA ARG A 12 14.33 0.75 5.35
C ARG A 12 14.89 -0.65 5.48
N SER A 13 15.35 -1.22 4.37
CA SER A 13 15.90 -2.58 4.35
C SER A 13 17.16 -2.70 5.21
N LEU A 14 18.01 -1.66 5.20
CA LEU A 14 19.15 -1.52 6.09
C LEU A 14 18.72 -1.33 7.55
N SER A 15 17.74 -0.46 7.81
CA SER A 15 17.21 -0.26 9.17
C SER A 15 16.66 -1.54 9.78
N TYR A 16 15.90 -2.33 9.01
CA TYR A 16 15.39 -3.64 9.45
C TYR A 16 16.53 -4.62 9.74
N LEU A 17 17.52 -4.68 8.85
CA LEU A 17 18.67 -5.56 9.04
C LEU A 17 19.50 -5.16 10.27
N CYS A 18 19.72 -3.87 10.52
CA CYS A 18 20.39 -3.39 11.72
C CYS A 18 19.65 -3.80 13.00
N ARG A 19 18.31 -3.66 13.03
CA ARG A 19 17.51 -4.07 14.21
C ARG A 19 17.58 -5.57 14.48
N VAL A 20 17.63 -6.39 13.43
CA VAL A 20 17.77 -7.84 13.58
C VAL A 20 19.20 -8.21 14.00
N PHE A 21 20.21 -7.49 13.50
CA PHE A 21 21.60 -7.73 13.85
C PHE A 21 21.92 -7.33 15.29
N ASP A 22 21.29 -6.28 15.80
CA ASP A 22 21.38 -5.83 17.20
C ASP A 22 20.55 -6.74 18.14
N GLN A 23 20.88 -8.02 18.15
CA GLN A 23 20.21 -9.07 18.94
C GLN A 23 20.98 -9.47 20.21
N LEU A 24 22.14 -8.84 20.46
CA LEU A 24 22.97 -9.14 21.63
C LEU A 24 22.26 -8.64 22.89
N SER A 25 21.93 -9.57 23.78
CA SER A 25 21.40 -9.22 25.10
C SER A 25 22.53 -8.75 26.03
N HIS A 26 22.19 -7.90 26.99
CA HIS A 26 23.15 -7.34 27.95
C HIS A 26 23.98 -8.44 28.63
N GLY A 27 25.30 -8.27 28.67
CA GLY A 27 26.24 -9.21 29.29
C GLY A 27 26.80 -10.32 28.37
N HIS A 28 26.32 -10.47 27.13
CA HIS A 28 26.91 -11.40 26.17
C HIS A 28 28.16 -10.86 25.47
N LEU A 29 29.04 -11.75 25.01
CA LEU A 29 30.25 -11.38 24.29
C LEU A 29 29.94 -11.06 22.82
N TYR A 30 30.62 -10.07 22.25
CA TYR A 30 30.46 -9.71 20.83
C TYR A 30 30.79 -10.86 19.87
N GLY A 31 31.62 -11.82 20.28
CA GLY A 31 31.92 -13.03 19.51
C GLY A 31 30.69 -13.90 19.24
N ASP A 32 29.72 -13.89 20.16
CA ASP A 32 28.53 -14.74 20.15
C ASP A 32 27.43 -14.20 19.22
N ILE A 33 27.65 -13.03 18.60
CA ILE A 33 26.69 -12.46 17.66
C ILE A 33 26.44 -13.42 16.49
N LYS A 34 25.18 -13.79 16.29
CA LYS A 34 24.76 -14.64 15.17
C LYS A 34 24.63 -13.81 13.89
N PRO A 35 24.77 -14.43 12.72
CA PRO A 35 24.46 -13.78 11.45
C PRO A 35 23.02 -13.26 11.40
N ALA A 36 22.84 -12.05 10.86
CA ALA A 36 21.55 -11.51 10.45
C ALA A 36 21.45 -11.53 8.93
N ILE A 37 20.38 -12.13 8.43
CA ILE A 37 20.08 -12.22 7.00
C ILE A 37 18.69 -11.63 6.79
N HIS A 38 18.61 -10.53 6.05
CA HIS A 38 17.35 -9.96 5.61
C HIS A 38 17.11 -10.38 4.16
N ILE A 39 16.01 -11.10 3.91
CA ILE A 39 15.56 -11.46 2.56
C ILE A 39 14.31 -10.65 2.21
N GLY A 40 14.43 -9.72 1.27
CA GLY A 40 13.33 -8.90 0.79
C GLY A 40 12.74 -9.46 -0.51
N PHE A 41 11.45 -9.79 -0.51
CA PHE A 41 10.69 -10.10 -1.72
C PHE A 41 9.96 -8.85 -2.22
N LEU A 42 10.29 -8.39 -3.42
CA LEU A 42 9.83 -7.11 -3.98
C LEU A 42 9.13 -7.30 -5.32
N ASN A 43 8.00 -6.63 -5.51
CA ASN A 43 7.31 -6.58 -6.80
C ASN A 43 7.60 -5.29 -7.60
N PHE A 44 8.78 -4.72 -7.39
CA PHE A 44 9.28 -3.52 -8.07
C PHE A 44 10.81 -3.55 -8.08
N ASP A 45 11.43 -2.78 -8.97
CA ASP A 45 12.88 -2.75 -9.11
C ASP A 45 13.52 -1.87 -8.00
N PRO A 46 14.36 -2.44 -7.11
CA PRO A 46 14.98 -1.71 -6.00
C PRO A 46 16.20 -0.87 -6.42
N VAL A 47 16.76 -1.16 -7.60
CA VAL A 47 17.93 -0.50 -8.21
C VAL A 47 17.54 -0.05 -9.62
N SER A 48 18.22 0.96 -10.18
CA SER A 48 17.93 1.46 -11.53
C SER A 48 17.92 0.34 -12.57
N SER A 49 17.06 0.50 -13.57
CA SER A 49 16.70 -0.50 -14.59
C SER A 49 17.83 -0.92 -15.55
N GLU A 50 19.07 -0.48 -15.31
CA GLU A 50 20.20 -0.75 -16.21
C GLU A 50 20.69 -2.19 -16.10
N HIS A 51 20.54 -2.81 -14.92
CA HIS A 51 20.92 -4.20 -14.66
C HIS A 51 19.86 -4.89 -13.78
N PRO A 52 18.68 -5.24 -14.35
CA PRO A 52 17.67 -5.94 -13.59
C PRO A 52 18.14 -7.37 -13.25
N GLU A 53 18.19 -7.69 -11.96
CA GLU A 53 18.53 -9.02 -11.47
C GLU A 53 17.33 -9.66 -10.77
N PHE A 54 17.16 -10.98 -10.95
CA PHE A 54 16.17 -11.76 -10.20
C PHE A 54 16.51 -11.83 -8.71
N TYR A 55 17.76 -12.14 -8.40
CA TYR A 55 18.24 -12.34 -7.05
C TYR A 55 19.56 -11.60 -6.85
N SER A 56 19.58 -10.69 -5.89
CA SER A 56 20.77 -9.90 -5.54
C SER A 56 21.17 -10.14 -4.10
N SER A 57 22.49 -10.19 -3.85
CA SER A 57 23.08 -10.43 -2.53
C SER A 57 24.11 -9.36 -2.20
N TYR A 58 23.87 -8.61 -1.14
CA TYR A 58 24.70 -7.52 -0.67
C TYR A 58 25.39 -7.87 0.65
N ARG A 59 26.67 -7.51 0.75
CA ARG A 59 27.53 -7.68 1.93
C ARG A 59 28.38 -6.43 2.17
N LEU A 60 28.90 -6.29 3.38
CA LEU A 60 29.93 -5.30 3.70
C LEU A 60 31.29 -5.79 3.17
N LEU A 61 31.89 -4.98 2.29
CA LEU A 61 33.15 -5.28 1.60
C LEU A 61 34.16 -4.17 1.85
N ASN A 62 35.44 -4.50 1.81
CA ASN A 62 36.50 -3.50 1.73
C ASN A 62 36.43 -2.77 0.37
N GLU A 63 36.45 -1.44 0.35
CA GLU A 63 36.30 -0.65 -0.88
C GLU A 63 37.40 -0.86 -1.92
N LYS A 64 38.63 -1.21 -1.50
CA LYS A 64 39.78 -1.38 -2.41
C LYS A 64 39.95 -2.82 -2.85
N THR A 65 39.83 -3.77 -1.92
CA THR A 65 40.11 -5.19 -2.18
C THR A 65 38.87 -6.00 -2.50
N TYR A 66 37.67 -5.45 -2.24
CA TYR A 66 36.38 -6.15 -2.31
C TYR A 66 36.31 -7.42 -1.44
N ILE A 67 37.22 -7.56 -0.46
CA ILE A 67 37.21 -8.66 0.48
C ILE A 67 36.06 -8.44 1.48
N PRO A 68 35.21 -9.47 1.73
CA PRO A 68 34.17 -9.38 2.73
C PRO A 68 34.73 -9.07 4.11
N TYR A 69 34.15 -8.06 4.76
CA TYR A 69 34.52 -7.70 6.14
C TYR A 69 34.04 -8.75 7.14
N SER A 70 32.84 -9.28 6.90
CA SER A 70 32.18 -10.30 7.73
C SER A 70 31.11 -11.02 6.90
N ASP A 71 30.77 -12.24 7.29
CA ASP A 71 29.65 -13.02 6.75
C ASP A 71 28.38 -12.87 7.59
N LYS A 72 28.40 -12.07 8.66
CA LYS A 72 27.30 -11.96 9.62
C LYS A 72 26.22 -10.93 9.27
N PHE A 73 26.43 -10.07 8.26
CA PHE A 73 25.49 -9.01 7.90
C PHE A 73 25.17 -9.08 6.41
N ILE A 74 24.02 -9.67 6.07
CA ILE A 74 23.66 -10.00 4.68
C ILE A 74 22.27 -9.46 4.35
N LEU A 75 22.19 -8.71 3.25
CA LEU A 75 20.92 -8.32 2.63
C LEU A 75 20.76 -9.09 1.31
N ARG A 76 19.62 -9.74 1.14
CA ARG A 76 19.24 -10.45 -0.08
C ARG A 76 17.95 -9.86 -0.60
N VAL A 77 17.82 -9.74 -1.91
CA VAL A 77 16.61 -9.22 -2.54
C VAL A 77 16.20 -10.13 -3.68
N VAL A 78 14.96 -10.59 -3.64
CA VAL A 78 14.29 -11.35 -4.70
C VAL A 78 13.33 -10.40 -5.41
N ASN A 79 13.57 -10.14 -6.69
CA ASN A 79 12.73 -9.31 -7.54
C ASN A 79 11.71 -10.16 -8.29
N LEU A 80 10.46 -10.06 -7.88
CA LEU A 80 9.34 -10.84 -8.41
C LEU A 80 8.95 -10.46 -9.85
N ARG A 81 9.42 -9.31 -10.37
CA ARG A 81 9.22 -8.94 -11.78
C ARG A 81 10.20 -9.65 -12.72
N GLN A 82 11.29 -10.18 -12.17
CA GLN A 82 12.40 -10.73 -12.94
C GLN A 82 12.53 -12.25 -12.75
N ILE A 83 11.45 -12.95 -12.38
CA ILE A 83 11.47 -14.41 -12.10
C ILE A 83 12.03 -15.20 -13.28
N ASP A 84 11.71 -14.81 -14.51
CA ASP A 84 12.18 -15.53 -15.70
C ASP A 84 13.68 -15.30 -15.97
N SER A 85 14.27 -14.26 -15.38
CA SER A 85 15.70 -13.94 -15.40
C SER A 85 16.49 -14.68 -14.30
N ALA A 86 15.89 -15.64 -13.59
CA ALA A 86 16.56 -16.46 -12.59
C ALA A 86 17.74 -17.24 -13.19
N THR A 87 18.90 -17.17 -12.54
CA THR A 87 20.10 -17.90 -12.96
C THR A 87 19.98 -19.39 -12.67
N ASP A 88 20.89 -20.20 -13.23
CA ASP A 88 20.91 -21.64 -12.95
C ASP A 88 21.19 -21.94 -11.47
N GLU A 89 21.95 -21.10 -10.77
CA GLU A 89 22.17 -21.20 -9.33
C GLU A 89 20.88 -20.91 -8.54
N ASP A 90 20.13 -19.88 -8.93
CA ASP A 90 18.85 -19.54 -8.29
C ASP A 90 17.83 -20.68 -8.44
N ARG A 91 17.79 -21.28 -9.63
CA ARG A 91 16.93 -22.43 -9.95
C ARG A 91 17.37 -23.69 -9.23
N ALA A 92 18.68 -23.93 -9.11
CA ALA A 92 19.22 -25.04 -8.33
C ALA A 92 18.79 -24.94 -6.86
N ASN A 93 18.79 -23.73 -6.30
CA ASN A 93 18.31 -23.42 -4.95
C ASN A 93 16.79 -23.23 -4.86
N ARG A 94 16.06 -23.37 -5.97
CA ARG A 94 14.59 -23.25 -6.08
C ARG A 94 14.03 -21.89 -5.64
N ILE A 95 14.83 -20.83 -5.72
CA ILE A 95 14.41 -19.47 -5.33
C ILE A 95 13.31 -18.96 -6.27
N ASP A 96 13.43 -19.27 -7.57
CA ASP A 96 12.42 -19.03 -8.59
C ASP A 96 11.07 -19.70 -8.26
N TYR A 97 11.14 -20.89 -7.69
CA TYR A 97 9.96 -21.66 -7.30
C TYR A 97 9.19 -21.00 -6.15
N TRP A 98 9.92 -20.51 -5.14
CA TRP A 98 9.32 -19.72 -4.06
C TRP A 98 8.76 -18.39 -4.57
N ALA A 99 9.46 -17.72 -5.49
CA ALA A 99 8.97 -16.49 -6.09
C ALA A 99 7.64 -16.71 -6.83
N ARG A 100 7.54 -17.80 -7.62
CA ARG A 100 6.30 -18.19 -8.31
C ARG A 100 5.15 -18.50 -7.35
N LEU A 101 5.43 -19.11 -6.20
CA LEU A 101 4.42 -19.34 -5.17
C LEU A 101 3.83 -18.02 -4.66
N PHE A 102 4.69 -17.03 -4.37
CA PHE A 102 4.25 -15.74 -3.85
C PHE A 102 3.56 -14.86 -4.89
N THR A 103 3.78 -15.10 -6.19
CA THR A 103 3.09 -14.39 -7.28
C THR A 103 1.88 -15.15 -7.84
N ALA A 104 1.64 -16.38 -7.41
CA ALA A 104 0.51 -17.18 -7.89
C ALA A 104 -0.81 -16.48 -7.56
N THR A 105 -1.71 -16.45 -8.55
CA THR A 105 -3.01 -15.75 -8.42
C THR A 105 -4.16 -16.73 -8.29
N THR A 106 -3.93 -18.00 -8.62
CA THR A 106 -4.95 -19.06 -8.56
C THR A 106 -4.53 -20.20 -7.64
N TRP A 107 -5.54 -20.89 -7.10
CA TRP A 107 -5.31 -22.07 -6.26
C TRP A 107 -4.78 -23.25 -7.05
N GLU A 108 -5.14 -23.35 -8.32
CA GLU A 108 -4.61 -24.35 -9.24
C GLU A 108 -3.10 -24.18 -9.42
N GLU A 109 -2.61 -22.95 -9.61
CA GLU A 109 -1.17 -22.64 -9.68
C GLU A 109 -0.45 -23.03 -8.38
N ILE A 110 -1.01 -22.65 -7.23
CA ILE A 110 -0.45 -23.00 -5.91
C ILE A 110 -0.38 -24.52 -5.74
N LYS A 111 -1.44 -25.26 -6.10
CA LYS A 111 -1.48 -26.73 -6.02
C LYS A 111 -0.47 -27.39 -6.95
N MET A 112 -0.31 -26.85 -8.17
CA MET A 112 0.69 -27.33 -9.12
C MET A 112 2.11 -27.13 -8.59
N LEU A 113 2.37 -25.99 -7.93
CA LEU A 113 3.65 -25.71 -7.26
C LEU A 113 3.85 -26.59 -6.01
N ALA A 114 2.81 -26.86 -5.23
CA ALA A 114 2.90 -27.74 -4.06
C ALA A 114 3.20 -29.20 -4.41
N LYS A 115 2.77 -29.68 -5.58
CA LYS A 115 2.84 -31.10 -5.96
C LYS A 115 4.27 -31.68 -5.98
N ASN A 116 5.26 -30.84 -6.29
CA ASN A 116 6.65 -31.29 -6.49
C ASN A 116 7.61 -30.86 -5.37
N ASN A 117 7.12 -30.23 -4.29
CA ASN A 117 7.95 -29.77 -3.19
C ASN A 117 7.17 -29.76 -1.85
N GLU A 118 7.56 -30.62 -0.92
CA GLU A 118 6.91 -30.81 0.37
C GLU A 118 6.92 -29.54 1.25
N PHE A 119 7.99 -28.74 1.19
CA PHE A 119 8.07 -27.48 1.92
C PHE A 119 7.11 -26.44 1.36
N ILE A 120 6.96 -26.41 0.03
CA ILE A 120 5.99 -25.55 -0.65
C ILE A 120 4.57 -26.03 -0.36
N ALA A 121 4.34 -27.34 -0.31
CA ALA A 121 3.03 -27.89 0.06
C ALA A 121 2.62 -27.49 1.47
N SER A 122 3.54 -27.63 2.44
CA SER A 122 3.33 -27.19 3.82
C SER A 122 3.08 -25.67 3.90
N ALA A 123 3.92 -24.86 3.26
CA ALA A 123 3.73 -23.41 3.22
C ALA A 123 2.41 -23.00 2.52
N SER A 124 2.02 -23.70 1.46
CA SER A 124 0.75 -23.48 0.74
C SER A 124 -0.45 -23.80 1.62
N GLN A 125 -0.36 -24.87 2.41
CA GLN A 125 -1.37 -25.26 3.38
C GLN A 125 -1.50 -24.21 4.49
N SER A 126 -0.39 -23.73 5.05
CA SER A 126 -0.42 -22.63 6.04
C SER A 126 -0.95 -21.32 5.44
N LEU A 127 -0.61 -21.00 4.19
CA LEU A 127 -1.19 -19.86 3.47
C LEU A 127 -2.70 -20.02 3.27
N TYR A 128 -3.17 -21.22 2.96
CA TYR A 128 -4.61 -21.52 2.84
C TYR A 128 -5.34 -21.34 4.17
N GLU A 129 -4.80 -21.88 5.25
CA GLU A 129 -5.36 -21.78 6.60
C GLU A 129 -5.39 -20.33 7.10
N SER A 130 -4.33 -19.55 6.83
CA SER A 130 -4.24 -18.14 7.21
C SER A 130 -5.15 -17.23 6.35
N ASN A 131 -5.24 -17.48 5.04
CA ASN A 131 -6.05 -16.65 4.12
C ASN A 131 -7.55 -16.93 4.21
N ALA A 132 -7.98 -18.11 4.65
CA ALA A 132 -9.40 -18.44 4.78
C ALA A 132 -10.13 -17.47 5.74
N ASP A 133 -9.47 -17.09 6.84
CA ASP A 133 -9.98 -16.12 7.80
C ASP A 133 -9.79 -14.66 7.33
N GLU A 134 -8.65 -14.35 6.70
CA GLU A 134 -8.31 -12.98 6.31
C GLU A 134 -9.13 -12.48 5.11
N ILE A 135 -9.37 -13.32 4.09
CA ILE A 135 -10.25 -13.00 2.95
C ILE A 135 -11.70 -12.81 3.43
N THR A 136 -12.15 -13.61 4.38
CA THR A 136 -13.49 -13.48 4.99
C THR A 136 -13.59 -12.15 5.74
N ARG A 137 -12.55 -11.80 6.51
CA ARG A 137 -12.47 -10.52 7.23
C ARG A 137 -12.43 -9.32 6.29
N GLU A 138 -11.69 -9.37 5.19
CA GLU A 138 -11.66 -8.31 4.19
C GLU A 138 -13.00 -8.11 3.48
N LYS A 139 -13.69 -9.20 3.12
CA LYS A 139 -15.06 -9.13 2.57
C LYS A 139 -16.03 -8.48 3.56
N CYS A 140 -15.92 -8.79 4.84
CA CYS A 140 -16.71 -8.14 5.89
C CYS A 140 -16.39 -6.63 5.98
N ARG A 141 -15.12 -6.23 5.99
CA ARG A 141 -14.72 -4.81 6.01
C ARG A 141 -15.19 -4.07 4.75
N ALA A 142 -15.09 -4.68 3.58
CA ALA A 142 -15.55 -4.09 2.33
C ALA A 142 -17.07 -3.86 2.35
N ARG A 143 -17.84 -4.82 2.89
CA ARG A 143 -19.29 -4.68 3.08
C ARG A 143 -19.64 -3.57 4.08
N GLU A 144 -18.95 -3.48 5.20
CA GLU A 144 -19.14 -2.41 6.18
C GLU A 144 -18.83 -1.04 5.59
N ASN A 145 -17.73 -0.93 4.83
CA ASN A 145 -17.35 0.30 4.14
C ASN A 145 -18.41 0.72 3.10
N TYR A 146 -18.96 -0.23 2.34
CA TYR A 146 -20.03 0.04 1.39
C TYR A 146 -21.30 0.57 2.09
N ILE A 147 -21.72 -0.07 3.19
CA ILE A 147 -22.89 0.37 3.97
C ILE A 147 -22.66 1.78 4.55
N CYS A 148 -21.45 2.06 5.03
CA CYS A 148 -21.08 3.38 5.53
C CYS A 148 -21.16 4.44 4.43
N LEU A 149 -20.63 4.13 3.24
CA LEU A 149 -20.69 5.02 2.08
C LEU A 149 -22.13 5.31 1.65
N GLU A 150 -22.97 4.29 1.56
CA GLU A 150 -24.39 4.44 1.19
C GLU A 150 -25.14 5.35 2.17
N ARG A 151 -24.91 5.19 3.48
CA ARG A 151 -25.48 6.09 4.50
C ARG A 151 -24.97 7.52 4.38
N THR A 152 -23.67 7.69 4.13
CA THR A 152 -23.06 9.01 3.96
C THR A 152 -23.65 9.74 2.76
N LEU A 153 -23.87 9.04 1.65
CA LEU A 153 -24.52 9.60 0.46
C LEU A 153 -25.97 10.00 0.74
N ALA A 154 -26.75 9.15 1.40
CA ALA A 154 -28.12 9.48 1.78
C ALA A 154 -28.21 10.71 2.71
N GLU A 155 -27.28 10.86 3.66
CA GLU A 155 -27.19 12.05 4.50
C GLU A 155 -26.85 13.31 3.71
N GLN A 156 -25.96 13.20 2.71
CA GLN A 156 -25.60 14.31 1.83
C GLN A 156 -26.78 14.73 0.95
N GLU A 157 -27.52 13.78 0.38
CA GLU A 157 -28.73 14.06 -0.41
C GLU A 157 -29.80 14.79 0.42
N ASN A 158 -30.04 14.34 1.65
CA ASN A 158 -30.98 15.01 2.56
C ASN A 158 -30.54 16.45 2.88
N ARG A 159 -29.25 16.66 3.18
CA ARG A 159 -28.71 18.01 3.41
C ARG A 159 -28.83 18.91 2.19
N LEU A 160 -28.64 18.35 1.00
CA LEU A 160 -28.76 19.09 -0.25
C LEU A 160 -30.22 19.51 -0.48
N ALA A 161 -31.18 18.62 -0.24
CA ALA A 161 -32.60 18.92 -0.29
C ALA A 161 -33.03 20.00 0.73
N GLU A 162 -32.49 19.96 1.96
CA GLU A 162 -32.72 21.00 2.96
C GLU A 162 -32.17 22.36 2.52
N GLN A 163 -30.96 22.38 1.92
CA GLN A 163 -30.36 23.59 1.39
C GLN A 163 -31.13 24.16 0.20
N GLU A 164 -31.62 23.32 -0.71
CA GLU A 164 -32.45 23.73 -1.84
C GLU A 164 -33.78 24.33 -1.37
N ALA A 165 -34.43 23.73 -0.36
CA ALA A 165 -35.63 24.30 0.25
C ALA A 165 -35.34 25.65 0.94
N ALA A 166 -34.21 25.77 1.63
CA ALA A 166 -33.77 27.01 2.25
C ALA A 166 -33.42 28.11 1.22
N LEU A 167 -32.88 27.74 0.06
CA LEU A 167 -32.63 28.66 -1.05
C LEU A 167 -33.93 29.13 -1.68
N ALA A 168 -34.86 28.21 -1.98
CA ALA A 168 -36.17 28.56 -2.55
C ALA A 168 -36.97 29.52 -1.66
N THR A 169 -36.90 29.35 -0.34
CA THR A 169 -37.54 30.26 0.62
C THR A 169 -36.86 31.64 0.66
N LYS A 170 -35.52 31.69 0.56
CA LYS A 170 -34.79 32.96 0.44
C LYS A 170 -35.08 33.69 -0.87
N ASP A 171 -35.15 32.97 -1.98
CA ASP A 171 -35.44 33.54 -3.30
C ASP A 171 -36.86 34.13 -3.36
N ALA A 172 -37.84 33.45 -2.77
CA ALA A 172 -39.19 33.99 -2.64
C ALA A 172 -39.21 35.29 -1.81
N ALA A 173 -38.49 35.33 -0.69
CA ALA A 173 -38.39 36.52 0.15
C ALA A 173 -37.64 37.68 -0.53
N LEU A 174 -36.63 37.38 -1.37
CA LEU A 174 -35.95 38.37 -2.20
C LEU A 174 -36.88 38.96 -3.26
N ALA A 175 -37.64 38.13 -3.97
CA ALA A 175 -38.60 38.57 -4.97
C ALA A 175 -39.68 39.50 -4.37
N ASP A 176 -40.13 39.23 -3.15
CA ASP A 176 -41.07 40.11 -2.46
C ASP A 176 -40.42 41.43 -2.02
N LYS A 177 -39.15 41.41 -1.58
CA LYS A 177 -38.40 42.65 -1.29
C LYS A 177 -38.18 43.48 -2.56
N ASP A 178 -37.89 42.87 -3.71
CA ASP A 178 -37.70 43.58 -4.97
C ASP A 178 -38.98 44.32 -5.42
N LYS A 179 -40.15 43.69 -5.26
CA LYS A 179 -41.46 44.36 -5.50
C LYS A 179 -41.66 45.57 -4.60
N ILE A 180 -41.31 45.45 -3.32
CA ILE A 180 -41.42 46.55 -2.35
C ILE A 180 -40.47 47.70 -2.75
N ILE A 181 -39.23 47.38 -3.14
CA ILE A 181 -38.24 48.38 -3.59
C ILE A 181 -38.72 49.09 -4.85
N GLU A 182 -39.28 48.38 -5.83
CA GLU A 182 -39.85 49.02 -7.03
C GLU A 182 -40.98 49.99 -6.68
N ASN A 183 -41.88 49.59 -5.77
CA ASN A 183 -42.99 50.44 -5.37
C ASN A 183 -42.50 51.70 -4.64
N LEU A 184 -41.54 51.57 -3.73
CA LEU A 184 -40.92 52.70 -3.04
C LEU A 184 -40.17 53.63 -4.01
N LYS A 185 -39.50 53.08 -5.03
CA LYS A 185 -38.85 53.90 -6.08
C LYS A 185 -39.87 54.71 -6.87
N LYS A 186 -41.04 54.13 -7.22
CA LYS A 186 -42.12 54.86 -7.90
C LYS A 186 -42.65 56.01 -7.04
N GLN A 187 -42.94 55.73 -5.76
CA GLN A 187 -43.40 56.76 -4.82
C GLN A 187 -42.39 57.91 -4.64
N LEU A 188 -41.10 57.59 -4.55
CA LEU A 188 -40.05 58.61 -4.45
C LEU A 188 -39.95 59.48 -5.72
N ALA A 189 -40.08 58.88 -6.91
CA ALA A 189 -40.08 59.61 -8.17
C ALA A 189 -41.29 60.56 -8.29
N GLU A 190 -42.48 60.10 -7.86
CA GLU A 190 -43.69 60.93 -7.80
C GLU A 190 -43.49 62.13 -6.86
N ILE A 191 -42.95 61.91 -5.66
CA ILE A 191 -42.68 62.98 -4.68
C ILE A 191 -41.63 63.98 -5.19
N GLN A 192 -40.57 63.50 -5.87
CA GLN A 192 -39.55 64.39 -6.46
C GLN A 192 -40.10 65.20 -7.64
N SER A 193 -41.03 64.64 -8.42
CA SER A 193 -41.71 65.38 -9.49
C SER A 193 -42.72 66.42 -8.99
N ALA A 194 -43.23 66.26 -7.77
CA ALA A 194 -44.16 67.19 -7.14
C ALA A 194 -43.47 68.36 -6.39
N ASN A 195 -42.16 68.25 -6.14
CA ASN A 195 -41.35 69.24 -5.40
C ASN A 195 -40.38 70.05 -6.29
N ASN A 196 -40.43 69.87 -7.61
CA ASN A 196 -39.76 70.70 -8.63
C ASN A 196 -40.81 71.48 -9.44
#